data_AF-F0RXY1-F1
#
_entry.id   AF-F0RXY1-F1
#
_cell.length_a   1.000
_cell.length_b   1.000
_cell.length_c   1.000
_cell.angle_alpha   90.00
_cell.angle_beta   90.00
_cell.angle_gamma   90.00
#
_symmetry.space_group_name_H-M   'P 1'
#
loop_
_entity.id
_entity.type
_entity.pdbx_description
1 polymer ?
#
loop_
_entity_poly.entity_id
_entity_poly.type
_entity_poly.pdbx_seq_one_letter_code
_entity_poly.pdbx_strand_id
1 'polypeptide(L)'
;MEENQNEKKQNEKLSKPKIAILVCFALVLLFIFTFGCYGCSYQPIAEEPTVEEAIDVVSRLAGNRWQLDDTEGDTALPEFYGISLQEISFGTVKAQASELEMELLAIDMPVMYGRLVFQEDDGFDFTYDGNVLPIKVVYSQSRDGKSEIVTLVGEESNIHCYYLKL
;
A
#
# COMPACT_ATOMS: atom_id res chain seq x y z
N MET A 1 76.80 -10.07 -6.87
CA MET A 1 75.91 -8.90 -6.90
C MET A 1 74.57 -9.43 -7.38
N GLU A 2 73.76 -9.92 -6.44
CA GLU A 2 72.74 -9.12 -5.70
C GLU A 2 71.59 -8.77 -6.66
N GLU A 3 70.31 -9.07 -6.40
CA GLU A 3 69.63 -9.31 -5.13
C GLU A 3 68.31 -10.08 -5.37
N ASN A 4 67.88 -10.78 -4.32
CA ASN A 4 66.60 -11.45 -4.17
C ASN A 4 65.41 -10.50 -4.29
N GLN A 5 64.34 -10.90 -4.96
CA GLN A 5 62.98 -10.58 -4.49
C GLN A 5 62.10 -11.83 -4.51
N ASN A 6 62.01 -12.41 -3.32
CA ASN A 6 61.14 -13.49 -2.92
C ASN A 6 59.72 -12.88 -2.75
N GLU A 7 58.82 -13.12 -3.71
CA GLU A 7 57.41 -12.71 -3.62
C GLU A 7 56.69 -13.51 -2.52
N LYS A 8 56.81 -13.05 -1.28
CA LYS A 8 55.95 -13.51 -0.19
C LYS A 8 54.55 -12.94 -0.42
N LYS A 9 53.63 -13.79 -0.90
CA LYS A 9 52.18 -13.60 -0.72
C LYS A 9 51.87 -13.47 0.77
N GLN A 10 51.83 -12.24 1.28
CA GLN A 10 51.28 -11.94 2.59
C GLN A 10 49.76 -12.17 2.52
N ASN A 11 49.31 -13.30 3.07
CA ASN A 11 47.95 -13.42 3.56
C ASN A 11 47.80 -12.40 4.70
N GLU A 12 47.34 -11.19 4.40
CA GLU A 12 46.95 -10.20 5.41
C GLU A 12 45.88 -10.83 6.30
N LYS A 13 46.27 -11.28 7.49
CA LYS A 13 45.32 -11.66 8.54
C LYS A 13 44.57 -10.40 8.94
N LEU A 14 43.26 -10.37 8.70
CA LEU A 14 42.43 -9.23 9.11
C LEU A 14 42.64 -8.93 10.60
N SER A 15 42.94 -7.67 10.91
CA SER A 15 43.13 -7.24 12.28
C SER A 15 41.79 -7.27 13.03
N LYS A 16 41.83 -7.55 14.34
CA LYS A 16 40.65 -7.57 15.23
C LYS A 16 39.66 -6.40 15.02
N PRO A 17 40.10 -5.13 14.85
CA PRO A 17 39.17 -4.03 14.58
C PRO A 17 38.49 -4.13 13.21
N LYS A 18 39.17 -4.62 12.17
CA LYS A 18 38.55 -4.84 10.84
C LYS A 18 37.48 -5.93 10.92
N ILE A 19 37.70 -6.98 11.72
CA ILE A 19 36.71 -8.04 11.97
C ILE A 19 35.49 -7.47 12.70
N ALA A 20 35.69 -6.64 13.73
CA ALA A 20 34.59 -6.03 14.47
C ALA A 20 33.71 -5.13 13.59
N ILE A 21 34.34 -4.33 12.71
CA ILE A 21 33.62 -3.49 11.74
C ILE A 21 32.80 -4.34 10.77
N LEU A 22 33.37 -5.42 10.24
CA LEU A 22 32.68 -6.35 9.35
C LEU A 22 31.49 -7.04 10.03
N VAL A 23 31.64 -7.42 11.30
CA VAL A 23 30.54 -8.03 12.09
C VAL A 23 29.41 -7.04 12.34
N CYS A 24 29.73 -5.80 12.72
CA CYS A 24 28.70 -4.76 12.86
C CYS A 24 27.99 -4.47 11.53
N PHE A 25 28.74 -4.36 10.44
CA PHE A 25 28.16 -4.13 9.11
C PHE A 25 27.24 -5.29 8.68
N ALA A 26 27.68 -6.54 8.92
CA ALA A 26 26.86 -7.71 8.67
C ALA A 26 25.57 -7.73 9.51
N LEU A 27 25.64 -7.35 10.80
CA LEU A 27 24.46 -7.25 11.67
C LEU A 27 23.48 -6.17 11.21
N VAL A 28 23.99 -5.00 10.79
CA VAL A 28 23.15 -3.92 10.25
C VAL A 28 22.47 -4.36 8.96
N LEU A 29 23.20 -5.02 8.05
CA LEU A 29 22.62 -5.59 6.82
C LEU A 29 21.57 -6.66 7.12
N LEU A 30 21.81 -7.51 8.12
CA LEU A 30 20.86 -8.54 8.53
C LEU A 30 19.58 -7.89 9.09
N PHE A 31 19.71 -6.82 9.84
CA PHE A 31 18.58 -6.01 10.33
C PHE A 31 17.82 -5.40 9.15
N ILE A 32 18.50 -4.71 8.23
CA ILE A 32 17.88 -4.15 7.02
C ILE A 32 17.20 -5.24 6.18
N PHE A 33 17.76 -6.45 6.11
CA PHE A 33 17.15 -7.56 5.37
C PHE A 33 15.91 -8.11 6.07
N THR A 34 15.91 -8.23 7.40
CA THR A 34 14.74 -8.67 8.18
C THR A 34 13.62 -7.63 8.20
N PHE A 35 13.96 -6.34 8.20
CA PHE A 35 12.98 -5.24 8.15
C PHE A 35 12.67 -4.78 6.71
N GLY A 36 13.47 -5.18 5.72
CA GLY A 36 13.20 -4.95 4.30
C GLY A 36 12.03 -5.77 3.77
N CYS A 37 11.66 -6.85 4.47
CA CYS A 37 10.46 -7.64 4.17
C CYS A 37 9.15 -6.90 4.46
N TYR A 38 9.15 -5.78 5.19
CA TYR A 38 7.99 -4.88 5.25
C TYR A 38 7.73 -4.20 3.90
N GLY A 39 8.74 -4.08 3.03
CA GLY A 39 8.58 -3.59 1.67
C GLY A 39 7.94 -4.60 0.71
N CYS A 40 7.88 -5.89 1.09
CA CYS A 40 7.26 -6.93 0.26
C CYS A 40 5.73 -7.00 0.39
N SER A 41 5.11 -6.28 1.34
CA SER A 41 3.65 -6.12 1.34
C SER A 41 3.17 -5.11 0.29
N TYR A 42 4.08 -4.35 -0.34
CA TYR A 42 3.81 -3.42 -1.42
C TYR A 42 4.18 -4.03 -2.78
N GLN A 43 3.86 -5.31 -3.01
CA GLN A 43 3.89 -5.81 -4.38
C GLN A 43 2.90 -4.97 -5.20
N PRO A 44 3.33 -4.40 -6.35
CA PRO A 44 2.41 -3.70 -7.22
C PRO A 44 1.34 -4.68 -7.71
N ILE A 45 0.09 -4.31 -7.50
CA ILE A 45 -1.08 -5.06 -7.95
C ILE A 45 -1.17 -4.88 -9.46
N ALA A 46 -0.50 -5.79 -10.17
CA ALA A 46 -0.34 -5.75 -11.62
C ALA A 46 -1.36 -6.64 -12.36
N GLU A 47 -2.21 -7.38 -11.65
CA GLU A 47 -3.31 -8.15 -12.25
C GLU A 47 -4.63 -7.53 -11.80
N GLU A 48 -5.47 -7.18 -12.77
CA GLU A 48 -6.86 -6.76 -12.53
C GLU A 48 -7.62 -7.89 -11.82
N PRO A 49 -8.45 -7.59 -10.81
CA PRO A 49 -9.14 -8.63 -10.06
C PRO A 49 -10.14 -9.34 -10.97
N THR A 50 -10.15 -10.67 -10.90
CA THR A 50 -11.19 -11.47 -11.57
C THR A 50 -12.57 -11.16 -10.97
N VAL A 51 -13.64 -11.48 -11.70
CA VAL A 51 -15.03 -11.28 -11.21
C VAL A 51 -15.27 -11.92 -9.84
N GLU A 52 -14.72 -13.12 -9.62
CA GLU A 52 -14.86 -13.85 -8.35
C GLU A 52 -14.13 -13.14 -7.20
N GLU A 53 -12.91 -12.63 -7.46
CA GLU A 53 -12.15 -11.84 -6.49
C GLU A 53 -12.84 -10.51 -6.20
N ALA A 54 -13.39 -9.85 -7.23
CA ALA A 54 -14.13 -8.61 -7.05
C ALA A 54 -15.39 -8.81 -6.19
N ILE A 55 -16.11 -9.92 -6.36
CA ILE A 55 -17.24 -10.29 -5.50
C ILE A 55 -16.77 -10.50 -4.06
N ASP A 56 -15.64 -11.20 -3.84
CA ASP A 56 -15.07 -11.39 -2.50
C ASP A 56 -14.70 -10.04 -1.87
N VAL A 57 -14.00 -9.16 -2.61
CA VAL A 57 -13.63 -7.81 -2.15
C VAL A 57 -14.87 -7.00 -1.79
N VAL A 58 -15.87 -6.94 -2.67
CA VAL A 58 -17.14 -6.24 -2.40
C VAL A 58 -17.80 -6.79 -1.13
N SER A 59 -17.81 -8.12 -0.94
CA SER A 59 -18.38 -8.73 0.25
C SER A 59 -17.65 -8.36 1.55
N ARG A 60 -16.32 -8.16 1.47
CA ARG A 60 -15.49 -7.74 2.61
C ARG A 60 -15.60 -6.26 2.92
N LEU A 61 -15.72 -5.42 1.89
CA LEU A 61 -15.90 -3.99 2.06
C LEU A 61 -17.28 -3.69 2.66
N ALA A 62 -18.32 -4.38 2.20
CA ALA A 62 -19.69 -4.09 2.55
C ALA A 62 -19.98 -4.07 4.06
N GLY A 63 -20.67 -3.03 4.50
CA GLY A 63 -21.04 -2.83 5.90
C GLY A 63 -19.87 -2.51 6.84
N ASN A 64 -18.65 -2.33 6.30
CA ASN A 64 -17.47 -1.98 7.08
C ASN A 64 -17.06 -0.52 6.84
N ARG A 65 -16.25 -0.01 7.77
CA ARG A 65 -15.77 1.37 7.79
C ARG A 65 -14.25 1.37 7.82
N TRP A 66 -13.68 2.37 7.19
CA TRP A 66 -12.25 2.46 6.90
C TRP A 66 -11.78 3.87 7.20
N GLN A 67 -10.73 4.00 8.00
CA GLN A 67 -10.19 5.29 8.44
C GLN A 67 -8.82 5.54 7.82
N LEU A 68 -8.56 6.77 7.39
CA LEU A 68 -7.26 7.20 6.88
C LEU A 68 -6.16 6.90 7.90
N ASP A 69 -5.08 6.28 7.44
CA ASP A 69 -3.82 6.18 8.19
C ASP A 69 -3.13 7.55 8.15
N ASP A 70 -3.27 8.30 9.24
CA ASP A 70 -2.75 9.66 9.40
C ASP A 70 -1.30 9.70 9.92
N THR A 71 -0.61 8.56 9.99
CA THR A 71 0.76 8.50 10.52
C THR A 71 1.76 9.35 9.74
N GLU A 72 1.52 9.56 8.43
CA GLU A 72 2.30 10.48 7.58
C GLU A 72 1.65 11.87 7.42
N GLY A 73 0.52 12.12 8.09
CA GLY A 73 -0.28 13.33 8.02
C GLY A 73 -1.48 13.24 7.08
N ASP A 74 -2.31 14.28 7.09
CA ASP A 74 -3.49 14.37 6.22
C ASP A 74 -3.08 14.43 4.75
N THR A 75 -3.39 13.36 4.02
CA THR A 75 -3.11 13.29 2.58
C THR A 75 -4.38 13.62 1.80
N ALA A 76 -4.28 14.63 0.93
CA ALA A 76 -5.37 15.06 0.06
C ALA A 76 -5.08 14.65 -1.39
N LEU A 77 -6.10 14.13 -2.08
CA LEU A 77 -6.00 13.70 -3.48
C LEU A 77 -6.46 14.84 -4.41
N PRO A 78 -5.58 15.37 -5.30
CA PRO A 78 -5.98 16.32 -6.34
C PRO A 78 -7.15 15.84 -7.19
N GLU A 79 -7.18 14.55 -7.50
CA GLU A 79 -8.22 13.85 -8.27
C GLU A 79 -9.56 13.79 -7.53
N PHE A 80 -9.53 13.95 -6.20
CA PHE A 80 -10.69 14.17 -5.36
C PHE A 80 -10.81 15.64 -4.94
N TYR A 81 -10.55 16.57 -5.88
CA TYR A 81 -10.66 18.02 -5.69
C TYR A 81 -9.77 18.60 -4.58
N GLY A 82 -8.67 17.92 -4.24
CA GLY A 82 -7.78 18.33 -3.15
C GLY A 82 -8.41 18.15 -1.76
N ILE A 83 -9.43 17.31 -1.65
CA ILE A 83 -10.09 16.98 -0.39
C ILE A 83 -9.28 15.91 0.34
N SER A 84 -9.05 16.13 1.63
CA SER A 84 -8.55 15.08 2.54
C SER A 84 -9.72 14.28 3.08
N LEU A 85 -9.85 13.06 2.56
CA LEU A 85 -10.86 12.09 2.95
C LEU A 85 -10.37 11.32 4.18
N GLN A 86 -11.14 11.35 5.26
CA GLN A 86 -10.79 10.82 6.56
C GLN A 86 -11.39 9.44 6.80
N GLU A 87 -12.59 9.20 6.29
CA GLU A 87 -13.30 7.94 6.46
C GLU A 87 -14.07 7.54 5.20
N ILE A 88 -14.08 6.23 4.93
CA ILE A 88 -14.90 5.59 3.91
C ILE A 88 -15.76 4.54 4.59
N SER A 89 -17.07 4.72 4.53
CA SER A 89 -18.04 3.72 4.98
C SER A 89 -18.71 3.09 3.78
N PHE A 90 -18.64 1.77 3.67
CA PHE A 90 -19.30 1.04 2.58
C PHE A 90 -20.68 0.56 3.04
N GLY A 91 -21.69 0.81 2.21
CA GLY A 91 -23.04 0.32 2.42
C GLY A 91 -23.14 -1.21 2.41
N THR A 92 -24.32 -1.72 2.72
CA THR A 92 -24.59 -3.17 2.65
C THR A 92 -24.76 -3.62 1.20
N VAL A 93 -24.26 -4.82 0.86
CA VAL A 93 -24.44 -5.41 -0.48
C VAL A 93 -25.93 -5.51 -0.82
N LYS A 94 -26.38 -4.83 -1.87
CA LYS A 94 -27.64 -5.16 -2.54
C LYS A 94 -27.38 -6.39 -3.41
N ALA A 95 -28.18 -7.44 -3.23
CA ALA A 95 -28.00 -8.72 -3.91
C ALA A 95 -27.77 -8.51 -5.43
N GLN A 96 -26.65 -9.07 -5.93
CA GLN A 96 -26.15 -9.02 -7.33
C GLN A 96 -25.29 -7.81 -7.76
N ALA A 97 -24.91 -6.90 -6.88
CA ALA A 97 -24.20 -5.70 -7.33
C ALA A 97 -22.67 -5.84 -7.30
N SER A 98 -22.03 -5.71 -8.46
CA SER A 98 -20.66 -5.24 -8.66
C SER A 98 -20.46 -3.79 -8.18
N GLU A 99 -21.28 -3.31 -7.25
CA GLU A 99 -21.38 -1.90 -6.87
C GLU A 99 -21.64 -1.79 -5.36
N LEU A 100 -20.97 -0.83 -4.72
CA LEU A 100 -21.19 -0.46 -3.32
C LEU A 100 -21.43 1.04 -3.21
N GLU A 101 -22.48 1.41 -2.49
CA GLU A 101 -22.65 2.78 -2.02
C GLU A 101 -21.57 3.10 -0.99
N MET A 102 -21.02 4.31 -1.03
CA MET A 102 -20.02 4.81 -0.09
C MET A 102 -20.52 6.07 0.58
N GLU A 103 -20.35 6.16 1.90
CA GLU A 103 -20.38 7.42 2.63
C GLU A 103 -18.94 7.88 2.86
N LEU A 104 -18.66 9.13 2.54
CA LEU A 104 -17.32 9.71 2.48
C LEU A 104 -17.28 10.88 3.47
N LEU A 105 -16.41 10.78 4.48
CA LEU A 105 -16.24 11.81 5.51
C LEU A 105 -14.92 12.52 5.34
N ALA A 106 -14.97 13.85 5.32
CA ALA A 106 -13.80 14.72 5.28
C ALA A 106 -13.93 15.80 6.36
N ILE A 107 -12.80 16.42 6.70
CA ILE A 107 -12.75 17.48 7.73
C ILE A 107 -13.55 18.69 7.25
N ASP A 108 -14.37 19.25 8.14
CA ASP A 108 -15.13 20.49 7.92
C ASP A 108 -16.07 20.49 6.69
N MET A 109 -16.48 19.30 6.23
CA MET A 109 -17.40 19.17 5.12
C MET A 109 -18.62 18.31 5.47
N PRO A 110 -19.78 18.56 4.83
CA PRO A 110 -20.92 17.66 4.91
C PRO A 110 -20.55 16.24 4.45
N VAL A 111 -21.30 15.25 4.93
CA VAL A 111 -21.18 13.87 4.45
C VAL A 111 -21.40 13.83 2.94
N MET A 112 -20.45 13.21 2.25
CA MET A 112 -20.47 13.03 0.80
C MET A 112 -20.87 11.59 0.48
N TYR A 113 -21.48 11.37 -0.68
CA TYR A 113 -21.92 10.05 -1.11
C TYR A 113 -21.28 9.72 -2.46
N GLY A 114 -20.66 8.55 -2.52
CA GLY A 114 -20.01 8.01 -3.71
C GLY A 114 -20.46 6.59 -3.98
N ARG A 115 -19.87 6.00 -5.01
CA ARG A 115 -20.08 4.60 -5.37
C ARG A 115 -18.78 3.96 -5.81
N LEU A 116 -18.55 2.74 -5.37
CA LEU A 116 -17.50 1.86 -5.87
C LEU A 116 -18.13 0.94 -6.91
N VAL A 117 -17.62 0.90 -8.13
CA VAL A 117 -18.17 0.04 -9.21
C VAL A 117 -17.06 -0.84 -9.76
N PHE A 118 -17.26 -2.15 -9.80
CA PHE A 118 -16.32 -3.08 -10.42
C PHE A 118 -16.58 -3.20 -11.93
N GLN A 119 -15.51 -3.03 -12.70
CA GLN A 119 -15.39 -3.26 -14.13
C GLN A 119 -14.40 -4.41 -14.35
N GLU A 120 -14.73 -5.35 -15.23
CA GLU A 120 -13.88 -6.53 -15.50
C GLU A 120 -12.50 -6.16 -16.05
N ASP A 121 -12.42 -5.08 -16.84
CA ASP A 121 -11.19 -4.67 -17.54
C ASP A 121 -10.36 -3.63 -16.79
N ASP A 122 -10.93 -2.92 -15.80
CA ASP A 122 -10.29 -1.76 -15.15
C ASP A 122 -10.27 -1.85 -13.61
N GLY A 123 -10.88 -2.89 -13.03
CA GLY A 123 -10.96 -3.07 -11.58
C GLY A 123 -12.06 -2.22 -10.95
N PHE A 124 -11.75 -1.47 -9.89
CA PHE A 124 -12.76 -0.72 -9.13
C PHE A 124 -12.71 0.79 -9.43
N ASP A 125 -13.79 1.29 -10.03
CA ASP A 125 -14.03 2.71 -10.27
C ASP A 125 -14.51 3.40 -9.00
N PHE A 126 -13.90 4.54 -8.68
CA PHE A 126 -14.38 5.46 -7.66
C PHE A 126 -15.29 6.52 -8.32
N THR A 127 -16.60 6.41 -8.10
CA THR A 127 -17.59 7.35 -8.66
C THR A 127 -18.06 8.35 -7.61
N TYR A 128 -18.03 9.63 -7.94
CA TYR A 128 -18.56 10.72 -7.11
C TYR A 128 -19.32 11.73 -7.97
N ASP A 129 -20.49 12.18 -7.50
CA ASP A 129 -21.38 13.10 -8.23
C ASP A 129 -21.68 12.66 -9.69
N GLY A 130 -21.77 11.35 -9.90
CA GLY A 130 -22.03 10.75 -11.21
C GLY A 130 -20.82 10.68 -12.16
N ASN A 131 -19.63 11.10 -11.74
CA ASN A 131 -18.41 11.03 -12.52
C ASN A 131 -17.48 9.95 -11.98
N VAL A 132 -16.88 9.16 -12.86
CA VAL A 132 -15.74 8.30 -12.51
C VAL A 132 -14.53 9.21 -12.31
N LEU A 133 -13.94 9.14 -11.13
CA LEU A 133 -12.74 9.89 -10.80
C LEU A 133 -11.49 9.10 -11.22
N PRO A 134 -10.39 9.78 -11.62
CA PRO A 134 -9.13 9.13 -11.95
C PRO A 134 -8.39 8.67 -10.68
N ILE A 135 -9.04 7.77 -9.93
CA ILE A 135 -8.57 7.22 -8.66
C ILE A 135 -8.72 5.72 -8.75
N LYS A 136 -7.59 5.01 -8.71
CA LYS A 136 -7.56 3.55 -8.62
C LYS A 136 -7.83 3.12 -7.19
N VAL A 137 -8.82 2.25 -7.00
CA VAL A 137 -9.11 1.66 -5.69
C VAL A 137 -8.50 0.27 -5.59
N VAL A 138 -7.71 0.09 -4.54
CA VAL A 138 -6.98 -1.13 -4.26
C VAL A 138 -7.42 -1.68 -2.91
N TYR A 139 -7.80 -2.95 -2.88
CA TYR A 139 -7.98 -3.69 -1.63
C TYR A 139 -6.81 -4.65 -1.44
N SER A 140 -6.27 -4.70 -0.21
CA SER A 140 -5.23 -5.66 0.16
C SER A 140 -5.46 -6.20 1.56
N GLN A 141 -4.95 -7.40 1.80
CA GLN A 141 -5.02 -8.06 3.09
C GLN A 141 -3.65 -8.62 3.48
N SER A 142 -3.30 -8.52 4.76
CA SER A 142 -2.11 -9.16 5.29
C SER A 142 -2.19 -10.69 5.16
N ARG A 143 -1.02 -11.34 5.03
CA ARG A 143 -0.95 -12.80 4.90
C ARG A 143 -1.60 -13.57 6.06
N ASP A 144 -1.63 -12.97 7.25
CA ASP A 144 -2.28 -13.55 8.42
C ASP A 144 -3.78 -13.20 8.54
N GLY A 145 -4.31 -12.43 7.59
CA GLY A 145 -5.72 -12.06 7.49
C GLY A 145 -6.19 -11.02 8.50
N LYS A 146 -5.29 -10.49 9.33
CA LYS A 146 -5.65 -9.62 10.47
C LYS A 146 -5.73 -8.14 10.12
N SER A 147 -5.03 -7.73 9.07
CA SER A 147 -5.04 -6.36 8.58
C SER A 147 -5.60 -6.36 7.18
N GLU A 148 -6.61 -5.53 6.97
CA GLU A 148 -7.13 -5.24 5.64
C GLU A 148 -6.84 -3.75 5.40
N ILE A 149 -6.50 -3.39 4.16
CA ILE A 149 -6.14 -2.03 3.74
C ILE A 149 -6.90 -1.71 2.45
N VAL A 150 -7.59 -0.57 2.43
CA VAL A 150 -8.08 0.07 1.19
C VAL A 150 -7.11 1.18 0.84
N THR A 151 -6.59 1.19 -0.38
CA THR A 151 -5.71 2.24 -0.88
C THR A 151 -6.41 2.97 -2.01
N LEU A 152 -6.49 4.29 -1.91
CA LEU A 152 -6.86 5.17 -3.02
C LEU A 152 -5.57 5.70 -3.65
N VAL A 153 -5.42 5.48 -4.95
CA VAL A 153 -4.25 5.93 -5.71
C VAL A 153 -4.70 6.93 -6.77
N GLY A 154 -4.25 8.18 -6.67
CA GLY A 154 -4.47 9.17 -7.71
C GLY A 154 -3.70 8.80 -8.98
N GLU A 155 -4.37 8.65 -10.12
CA GLU A 155 -3.71 8.19 -11.35
C GLU A 155 -2.73 9.22 -11.92
N GLU A 156 -3.00 10.51 -11.72
CA GLU A 156 -2.17 11.60 -12.24
C GLU A 156 -1.08 12.01 -11.24
N SER A 157 -1.46 12.16 -9.98
CA SER A 157 -0.58 12.60 -8.89
C SER A 157 0.29 11.48 -8.34
N ASN A 158 -0.11 10.23 -8.53
CA ASN A 158 0.49 9.04 -7.91
C ASN A 158 0.61 9.18 -6.37
N ILE A 159 -0.35 9.88 -5.76
CA ILE A 159 -0.51 9.97 -4.31
C ILE A 159 -1.28 8.74 -3.84
N HIS A 160 -0.83 8.14 -2.73
CA HIS A 160 -1.42 6.94 -2.14
C HIS A 160 -2.00 7.31 -0.78
N CYS A 161 -3.31 7.17 -0.63
CA CYS A 161 -4.00 7.31 0.65
C CYS A 161 -4.36 5.92 1.16
N TYR A 162 -3.83 5.53 2.32
CA TYR A 162 -4.07 4.24 2.94
C TYR A 162 -5.18 4.36 3.97
N TYR A 163 -6.15 3.46 3.92
CA TYR A 163 -7.25 3.38 4.87
C TYR A 163 -7.22 2.03 5.56
N LEU A 164 -7.29 2.06 6.89
CA LEU A 164 -7.28 0.90 7.77
C LEU A 164 -8.70 0.59 8.22
N LYS A 165 -9.05 -0.69 8.26
CA LYS A 165 -10.36 -1.16 8.69
C LYS A 165 -10.57 -0.88 10.18
N LEU A 166 -11.74 -0.35 10.53
CA LEU A 166 -12.19 -0.09 11.91
C LEU A 166 -12.81 -1.31 12.59
#